data_AF-A0A6F9AW57-F1
#
_entry.id   AF-A0A6F9AW57-F1
#
_cell.length_a   1.000
_cell.length_b   1.000
_cell.length_c   1.000
_cell.angle_alpha   90.00
_cell.angle_beta   90.00
_cell.angle_gamma   90.00
#
_symmetry.space_group_name_H-M   'P 1'
#
loop_
_entity.id
_entity.type
_entity.pdbx_description
1 polymer ?
#
loop_
_entity_poly.entity_id
_entity_poly.type
_entity_poly.pdbx_seq_one_letter_code
_entity_poly.pdbx_strand_id
1 'polypeptide(L)'
;MTGSPVTGLLVALCVSSAVHCMPKNQGKNKRQAQEQVYPNLADTVPLAQGCDENGHSYRLNDQWEKAYRGSTLLCTCNGAAGIKCKTKPQGEETCYDKYNDQTYSVGATYERAKDGMMWDCTCIGSARGKISCTIGNRCHEGGRSYKIGDTWRRPHETGDYMLDCVCLGNGKGEWTCKPRSVAMTTRVARLTWWGRPGRNRTKAG
;
A
#
# COMPACT_ATOMS: atom_id res chain seq x y z
N MET A 1 -53.07 -15.81 -25.49
CA MET A 1 -53.42 -16.94 -26.39
C MET A 1 -52.17 -17.79 -26.44
N THR A 2 -52.07 -19.01 -25.92
CA THR A 2 -53.00 -20.10 -25.54
C THR A 2 -52.83 -20.45 -24.03
N GLY A 3 -53.57 -21.31 -23.34
CA GLY A 3 -54.69 -22.21 -23.66
C GLY A 3 -54.56 -23.52 -22.86
N SER A 4 -55.19 -23.60 -21.67
CA SER A 4 -55.21 -24.81 -20.81
C SER A 4 -56.11 -25.92 -21.38
N PRO A 5 -56.01 -27.17 -20.90
CA PRO A 5 -57.04 -27.65 -19.95
C PRO A 5 -56.55 -28.63 -18.86
N VAL A 6 -57.50 -29.12 -18.06
CA VAL A 6 -57.34 -29.84 -16.77
C VAL A 6 -57.87 -31.27 -16.84
N THR A 7 -57.15 -32.24 -16.26
CA THR A 7 -57.63 -33.52 -15.67
C THR A 7 -56.44 -34.22 -14.98
N GLY A 8 -56.53 -34.96 -13.87
CA GLY A 8 -57.65 -35.26 -12.97
C GLY A 8 -57.70 -36.75 -12.59
N LEU A 9 -57.40 -37.12 -11.33
CA LEU A 9 -57.98 -38.28 -10.63
C LEU A 9 -57.58 -38.33 -9.14
N LEU A 10 -58.52 -38.74 -8.28
CA LEU A 10 -58.29 -39.25 -6.92
C LEU A 10 -58.48 -40.78 -6.94
N VAL A 11 -58.01 -41.51 -5.90
CA VAL A 11 -58.81 -42.48 -5.09
C VAL A 11 -57.95 -43.48 -4.27
N ALA A 12 -58.34 -43.65 -3.00
CA ALA A 12 -58.21 -44.78 -2.05
C ALA A 12 -56.87 -45.50 -1.76
N LEU A 13 -56.38 -45.27 -0.53
CA LEU A 13 -56.37 -46.24 0.59
C LEU A 13 -56.34 -47.75 0.28
N CYS A 14 -55.33 -48.44 0.85
CA CYS A 14 -55.44 -49.82 1.33
C CYS A 14 -54.88 -49.91 2.76
N VAL A 15 -55.69 -50.41 3.69
CA VAL A 15 -55.30 -50.74 5.07
C VAL A 15 -55.22 -52.26 5.18
N SER A 16 -54.11 -52.78 5.69
CA SER A 16 -53.96 -54.22 5.97
C SER A 16 -53.14 -54.45 7.23
N SER A 17 -53.82 -54.61 8.36
CA SER A 17 -53.24 -55.06 9.62
C SER A 17 -53.09 -56.58 9.63
N ALA A 18 -51.94 -57.10 10.07
CA ALA A 18 -51.79 -58.52 10.40
C ALA A 18 -50.86 -58.71 11.61
N VAL A 19 -51.46 -59.13 12.73
CA VAL A 19 -50.76 -59.71 13.89
C VAL A 19 -50.75 -61.23 13.75
N HIS A 20 -49.64 -61.91 14.09
CA HIS A 20 -49.67 -63.26 14.70
C HIS A 20 -48.31 -63.71 15.31
N CYS A 21 -48.34 -63.94 16.63
CA CYS A 21 -47.73 -64.99 17.45
C CYS A 21 -46.25 -65.47 17.33
N MET A 22 -45.66 -65.62 18.53
CA MET A 22 -44.43 -66.36 18.88
C MET A 22 -44.59 -67.89 18.73
N PRO A 23 -43.46 -68.62 18.87
CA PRO A 23 -43.46 -69.76 19.81
C PRO A 23 -42.39 -69.66 20.93
N LYS A 24 -42.73 -70.28 22.09
CA LYS A 24 -41.81 -70.75 23.17
C LYS A 24 -40.87 -71.86 22.58
N ASN A 25 -39.81 -72.41 23.17
CA ASN A 25 -39.24 -72.55 24.54
C ASN A 25 -37.80 -73.14 24.36
N GLN A 26 -36.87 -73.34 25.31
CA GLN A 26 -36.65 -73.02 26.75
C GLN A 26 -35.14 -73.18 27.04
N GLY A 27 -34.57 -72.51 28.06
CA GLY A 27 -33.20 -72.84 28.54
C GLY A 27 -32.76 -71.99 29.74
N LYS A 28 -32.73 -72.56 30.95
CA LYS A 28 -32.47 -71.85 32.21
C LYS A 28 -30.99 -71.93 32.62
N ASN A 29 -30.40 -70.83 33.11
CA ASN A 29 -29.87 -70.83 34.49
C ASN A 29 -29.57 -69.45 35.09
N LYS A 30 -29.57 -69.39 36.43
CA LYS A 30 -29.38 -68.17 37.25
C LYS A 30 -27.92 -67.74 37.38
N ARG A 31 -27.67 -66.43 37.45
CA ARG A 31 -27.29 -65.70 38.70
C ARG A 31 -27.11 -64.20 38.42
N GLN A 32 -27.83 -63.35 39.17
CA GLN A 32 -27.56 -61.91 39.22
C GLN A 32 -26.36 -61.65 40.14
N ALA A 33 -25.44 -60.78 39.71
CA ALA A 33 -24.40 -60.18 40.53
C ALA A 33 -24.20 -58.73 40.09
N GLN A 34 -24.89 -57.85 40.81
CA GLN A 34 -24.66 -56.42 41.09
C GLN A 34 -23.67 -55.61 40.23
N GLU A 35 -24.14 -54.47 39.73
CA GLU A 35 -23.37 -53.44 39.02
C GLU A 35 -22.22 -52.82 39.84
N GLN A 36 -21.09 -52.58 39.17
CA GLN A 36 -20.31 -51.35 39.32
C GLN A 36 -19.86 -50.86 37.94
N VAL A 37 -20.75 -50.16 37.22
CA VAL A 37 -20.33 -49.36 36.07
C VAL A 37 -19.64 -48.12 36.61
N TYR A 38 -18.30 -48.18 36.70
CA TYR A 38 -17.51 -46.96 36.84
C TYR A 38 -17.82 -46.07 35.62
N PRO A 39 -18.24 -44.80 35.80
CA PRO A 39 -18.35 -43.88 34.69
C PRO A 39 -16.95 -43.75 34.06
N ASN A 40 -16.86 -44.06 32.77
CA ASN A 40 -15.59 -43.93 32.07
C ASN A 40 -15.23 -42.44 32.04
N LEU A 41 -14.08 -42.08 32.62
CA LEU A 41 -13.60 -40.69 32.67
C LEU A 41 -13.01 -40.25 31.32
N ALA A 42 -13.74 -40.57 30.25
CA ALA A 42 -13.49 -40.21 28.86
C ALA A 42 -14.57 -39.27 28.31
N ASP A 43 -15.73 -39.18 28.97
CA ASP A 43 -16.85 -38.30 28.59
C ASP A 43 -16.79 -36.90 29.25
N THR A 44 -15.64 -36.51 29.83
CA THR A 44 -15.42 -35.15 30.33
C THR A 44 -14.51 -34.36 29.41
N VAL A 45 -15.04 -33.21 28.99
CA VAL A 45 -14.42 -32.21 28.12
C VAL A 45 -14.23 -32.68 26.66
N PRO A 46 -15.12 -32.29 25.74
CA PRO A 46 -14.67 -31.93 24.41
C PRO A 46 -13.73 -30.75 24.60
N LEU A 47 -12.42 -31.01 24.71
CA LEU A 47 -11.43 -29.95 24.78
C LEU A 47 -11.65 -29.11 23.52
N ALA A 48 -12.08 -27.85 23.69
CA ALA A 48 -12.57 -27.00 22.62
C ALA A 48 -11.40 -26.59 21.71
N GLN A 49 -10.96 -27.55 20.90
CA GLN A 49 -9.86 -27.45 19.96
C GLN A 49 -10.30 -26.67 18.71
N GLY A 50 -11.60 -26.66 18.45
CA GLY A 50 -12.27 -25.75 17.53
C GLY A 50 -12.99 -24.62 18.27
N CYS A 51 -13.38 -23.61 17.51
CA CYS A 51 -14.12 -22.44 17.98
C CYS A 51 -15.49 -22.40 17.30
N ASP A 52 -16.55 -22.00 18.01
CA ASP A 52 -17.84 -21.69 17.39
C ASP A 52 -18.05 -20.17 17.30
N GLU A 53 -18.49 -19.69 16.15
CA GLU A 53 -18.94 -18.30 15.95
C GLU A 53 -20.24 -18.28 15.15
N ASN A 54 -21.31 -17.74 15.75
CA ASN A 54 -22.63 -17.62 15.12
C ASN A 54 -23.19 -18.95 14.56
N GLY A 55 -22.86 -20.10 15.16
CA GLY A 55 -23.27 -21.42 14.70
C GLY A 55 -22.40 -22.01 13.57
N HIS A 56 -21.30 -21.36 13.22
CA HIS A 56 -20.23 -21.96 12.40
C HIS A 56 -19.12 -22.48 13.31
N SER A 57 -18.78 -23.77 13.15
CA SER A 57 -17.65 -24.39 13.83
C SER A 57 -16.40 -24.35 12.97
N TYR A 58 -15.31 -23.87 13.58
CA TYR A 58 -13.99 -23.68 12.99
C TYR A 58 -12.98 -24.59 13.69
N ARG A 59 -12.04 -25.18 12.96
CA ARG A 59 -10.95 -26.02 13.49
C ARG A 59 -9.82 -25.14 14.03
N LEU A 60 -8.89 -25.74 14.78
CA LEU A 60 -7.70 -25.05 15.27
C LEU A 60 -6.91 -24.44 14.10
N ASN A 61 -6.55 -23.16 14.22
CA ASN A 61 -5.87 -22.34 13.20
C ASN A 61 -6.68 -22.03 11.94
N ASP A 62 -7.96 -22.42 11.85
CA ASP A 62 -8.81 -21.97 10.74
C ASP A 62 -8.88 -20.43 10.74
N GLN A 63 -8.83 -19.87 9.53
CA GLN A 63 -8.91 -18.44 9.28
C GLN A 63 -10.07 -18.12 8.35
N TRP A 64 -10.86 -17.11 8.72
CA TRP A 64 -11.99 -16.64 7.94
C TRP A 64 -12.07 -15.12 7.92
N GLU A 65 -12.66 -14.59 6.85
CA GLU A 65 -12.94 -13.16 6.70
C GLU A 65 -14.40 -12.88 7.04
N LYS A 66 -14.65 -11.86 7.87
CA LYS A 66 -16.01 -11.38 8.17
C LYS A 66 -16.11 -9.87 8.05
N ALA A 67 -17.26 -9.36 7.61
CA ALA A 67 -17.52 -7.94 7.55
C ALA A 67 -17.78 -7.37 8.96
N TYR A 68 -17.19 -6.21 9.26
CA TYR A 68 -17.41 -5.47 10.50
C TYR A 68 -17.39 -3.97 10.22
N ARG A 69 -18.55 -3.31 10.36
CA ARG A 69 -18.73 -1.85 10.18
C ARG A 69 -18.10 -1.26 8.91
N GLY A 70 -18.09 -2.02 7.81
CA GLY A 70 -17.54 -1.60 6.50
C GLY A 70 -16.08 -1.98 6.25
N SER A 71 -15.39 -2.60 7.21
CA SER A 71 -14.07 -3.20 7.04
C SER A 71 -14.13 -4.73 7.12
N THR A 72 -13.10 -5.41 6.63
CA THR A 72 -12.97 -6.87 6.78
C THR A 72 -12.12 -7.20 8.01
N LEU A 73 -12.60 -8.11 8.87
CA LEU A 73 -11.79 -8.74 9.92
C LEU A 73 -11.30 -10.10 9.42
N LEU A 74 -10.00 -10.34 9.55
CA LEU A 74 -9.41 -11.67 9.46
C LEU A 74 -9.42 -12.28 10.87
N CYS A 75 -10.22 -13.30 11.06
CA CYS A 75 -10.35 -14.04 12.33
C CYS A 75 -9.54 -15.34 12.27
N THR A 76 -9.02 -15.77 13.42
CA THR A 76 -8.26 -17.01 13.58
C THR A 76 -8.74 -17.74 14.83
N CYS A 77 -9.05 -19.04 14.71
CA CYS A 77 -9.37 -19.88 15.86
C CYS A 77 -8.09 -20.36 16.56
N ASN A 78 -7.95 -20.09 17.86
CA ASN A 78 -6.81 -20.50 18.70
C ASN A 78 -7.21 -21.59 19.71
N GLY A 79 -8.24 -22.39 19.39
CA GLY A 79 -8.79 -23.44 20.26
C GLY A 79 -9.26 -22.86 21.60
N ALA A 80 -8.73 -23.38 22.71
CA ALA A 80 -9.06 -22.93 24.06
C ALA A 80 -8.76 -21.43 24.33
N ALA A 81 -7.87 -20.80 23.56
CA ALA A 81 -7.63 -19.35 23.63
C ALA A 81 -8.64 -18.51 22.83
N GLY A 82 -9.61 -19.15 22.17
CA GLY A 82 -10.73 -18.53 21.48
C GLY A 82 -10.37 -17.88 20.14
N ILE A 83 -11.29 -17.05 19.67
CA ILE A 83 -11.25 -16.42 18.34
C ILE A 83 -10.54 -15.08 18.44
N LYS A 84 -9.45 -14.92 17.68
CA LYS A 84 -8.70 -13.67 17.59
C LYS A 84 -8.91 -13.06 16.22
N CYS A 85 -9.54 -11.88 16.17
CA CYS A 85 -9.74 -11.14 14.93
C CYS A 85 -8.81 -9.93 14.85
N LYS A 86 -8.29 -9.68 13.64
CA LYS A 86 -7.55 -8.46 13.28
C LYS A 86 -8.24 -7.79 12.11
N THR A 87 -8.30 -6.47 12.07
CA THR A 87 -8.75 -5.76 10.87
C THR A 87 -7.75 -6.03 9.74
N LYS A 88 -8.23 -6.63 8.66
CA LYS A 88 -7.48 -6.68 7.40
C LYS A 88 -7.38 -5.22 6.92
N PRO A 89 -6.19 -4.69 6.62
CA PRO A 89 -6.10 -3.37 6.00
C PRO A 89 -6.96 -3.40 4.72
N GLN A 90 -7.89 -2.45 4.62
CA GLN A 90 -8.75 -2.33 3.45
C GLN A 90 -7.83 -2.18 2.23
N GLY A 91 -8.02 -3.06 1.24
CA GLY A 91 -6.94 -3.54 0.36
C GLY A 91 -6.03 -2.44 -0.16
N GLU A 92 -4.71 -2.62 0.05
CA GLU A 92 -3.60 -1.69 -0.23
C GLU A 92 -4.06 -0.32 -0.72
N GLU A 93 -4.36 0.58 0.22
CA GLU A 93 -4.82 1.91 -0.13
C GLU A 93 -3.81 2.59 -1.05
N THR A 94 -4.31 3.12 -2.16
CA THR A 94 -3.52 3.79 -3.19
C THR A 94 -4.10 5.16 -3.51
N CYS A 95 -3.26 6.03 -4.03
CA CYS A 95 -3.65 7.32 -4.57
C CYS A 95 -3.39 7.35 -6.07
N TYR A 96 -4.44 7.61 -6.85
CA TYR A 96 -4.31 7.89 -8.28
C TYR A 96 -3.97 9.37 -8.50
N ASP A 97 -2.89 9.64 -9.21
CA ASP A 97 -2.49 10.99 -9.59
C ASP A 97 -2.82 11.30 -11.06
N LYS A 98 -3.88 12.09 -11.25
CA LYS A 98 -4.36 12.55 -12.56
C LYS A 98 -3.40 13.48 -13.34
N TYR A 99 -2.25 13.87 -12.77
CA TYR A 99 -1.29 14.76 -13.43
C TYR A 99 -0.19 14.01 -14.19
N ASN A 100 0.07 12.75 -13.83
CA ASN A 100 1.05 11.88 -14.48
C ASN A 100 0.50 10.47 -14.77
N ASP A 101 -0.79 10.26 -14.49
CA ASP A 101 -1.55 9.01 -14.64
C ASP A 101 -0.89 7.79 -13.96
N GLN A 102 -0.28 8.03 -12.80
CA GLN A 102 0.32 7.00 -11.96
C GLN A 102 -0.46 6.75 -10.66
N THR A 103 -0.40 5.50 -10.21
CA THR A 103 -0.95 5.06 -8.93
C THR A 103 0.18 4.84 -7.93
N TYR A 104 0.04 5.40 -6.73
CA TYR A 104 1.03 5.33 -5.66
C TYR A 104 0.46 4.64 -4.41
N SER A 105 1.20 3.71 -3.80
CA SER A 105 0.86 3.15 -2.49
C SER A 105 0.92 4.22 -1.39
N VAL A 106 0.14 4.05 -0.32
CA VAL A 106 0.17 4.95 0.85
C VAL A 106 1.56 5.04 1.48
N GLY A 107 1.95 6.26 1.84
CA GLY A 107 3.28 6.61 2.33
C GLY A 107 4.30 6.93 1.23
N ALA A 108 4.02 6.58 -0.04
CA ALA A 108 4.94 6.90 -1.14
C ALA A 108 5.06 8.42 -1.35
N THR A 109 6.30 8.89 -1.45
CA THR A 109 6.67 10.26 -1.83
C THR A 109 7.19 10.27 -3.26
N TYR A 110 6.78 11.25 -4.07
CA TYR A 110 7.14 11.34 -5.48
C TYR A 110 7.16 12.78 -5.97
N GLU A 111 7.83 13.00 -7.11
CA GLU A 111 7.97 14.31 -7.74
C GLU A 111 6.93 14.50 -8.84
N ARG A 112 6.24 15.65 -8.86
CA ARG A 112 5.28 15.99 -9.90
C ARG A 112 5.65 17.32 -10.56
N ALA A 113 5.87 17.31 -11.87
CA ALA A 113 5.93 18.54 -12.67
C ALA A 113 4.51 19.10 -12.85
N LYS A 114 4.26 20.32 -12.38
CA LYS A 114 2.97 21.02 -12.54
C LYS A 114 3.19 22.53 -12.58
N ASP A 115 2.61 23.19 -13.59
CA ASP A 115 2.66 24.64 -13.81
C ASP A 115 4.11 25.20 -13.86
N GLY A 116 5.05 24.45 -14.45
CA GLY A 116 6.47 24.83 -14.53
C GLY A 116 7.27 24.66 -13.24
N MET A 117 6.65 24.15 -12.17
CA MET A 117 7.30 23.87 -10.88
C MET A 117 7.30 22.37 -10.59
N MET A 118 8.33 21.89 -9.87
CA MET A 118 8.33 20.54 -9.30
C MET A 118 7.70 20.59 -7.90
N TRP A 119 6.72 19.72 -7.67
CA TRP A 119 6.04 19.54 -6.40
C TRP A 119 6.50 18.23 -5.75
N ASP A 120 6.78 18.26 -4.45
CA ASP A 120 6.95 17.04 -3.67
C ASP A 120 5.58 16.59 -3.16
N CYS A 121 5.11 15.48 -3.69
CA CYS A 121 3.81 14.91 -3.39
C CYS A 121 3.94 13.66 -2.50
N THR A 122 2.90 13.39 -1.70
CA THR A 122 2.82 12.23 -0.81
C THR A 122 1.41 11.63 -0.86
N CYS A 123 1.33 10.32 -1.07
CA CYS A 123 0.06 9.59 -0.93
C CYS A 123 -0.24 9.37 0.56
N ILE A 124 -1.30 10.00 1.06
CA ILE A 124 -1.78 9.87 2.46
C ILE A 124 -2.86 8.79 2.56
N GLY A 125 -3.66 8.61 1.50
CA GLY A 125 -4.66 7.55 1.37
C GLY A 125 -5.75 7.51 2.41
N SER A 126 -6.25 8.65 2.89
CA SER A 126 -7.37 8.70 3.85
C SER A 126 -8.70 8.21 3.27
N ALA A 127 -8.86 6.91 3.01
CA ALA A 127 -9.99 6.21 2.37
C ALA A 127 -10.45 6.70 0.97
N ARG A 128 -9.95 7.84 0.50
CA ARG A 128 -10.30 8.49 -0.78
C ARG A 128 -9.07 8.77 -1.66
N GLY A 129 -7.95 8.09 -1.41
CA GLY A 129 -6.69 8.33 -2.15
C GLY A 129 -6.16 9.75 -2.00
N LYS A 130 -6.25 10.35 -0.80
CA LYS A 130 -5.82 11.74 -0.55
C LYS A 130 -4.32 11.91 -0.86
N ILE A 131 -4.00 12.83 -1.77
CA ILE A 131 -2.63 13.27 -2.04
C ILE A 131 -2.42 14.65 -1.40
N SER A 132 -1.27 14.86 -0.76
CA SER A 132 -0.78 16.18 -0.37
C SER A 132 0.45 16.52 -1.20
N CYS A 133 0.62 17.77 -1.61
CA CYS A 133 1.80 18.23 -2.36
C CYS A 133 2.28 19.57 -1.82
N THR A 134 3.61 19.77 -1.81
CA THR A 134 4.24 21.01 -1.35
C THR A 134 5.37 21.44 -2.29
N ILE A 135 5.59 22.75 -2.36
CA ILE A 135 6.78 23.39 -2.95
C ILE A 135 7.77 23.88 -1.89
N GLY A 136 7.39 23.91 -0.60
CA GLY A 136 8.18 24.52 0.47
C GLY A 136 9.54 23.86 0.73
N ASN A 137 9.72 22.63 0.26
CA ASN A 137 10.95 21.84 0.36
C ASN A 137 11.91 22.05 -0.84
N ARG A 138 11.59 22.99 -1.75
CA ARG A 138 12.36 23.24 -2.98
C ARG A 138 12.65 24.71 -3.20
N CYS A 139 13.75 24.97 -3.90
CA CYS A 139 14.11 26.27 -4.42
C CYS A 139 13.77 26.32 -5.92
N HIS A 140 13.10 27.38 -6.36
CA HIS A 140 12.73 27.56 -7.77
C HIS A 140 13.52 28.73 -8.37
N GLU A 141 14.21 28.48 -9.48
CA GLU A 141 15.03 29.49 -10.19
C GLU A 141 15.08 29.12 -11.69
N GLY A 142 14.80 30.09 -12.56
CA GLY A 142 14.88 29.92 -14.03
C GLY A 142 14.06 28.77 -14.62
N GLY A 143 12.87 28.49 -14.07
CA GLY A 143 12.02 27.36 -14.50
C GLY A 143 12.54 25.98 -14.08
N ARG A 144 13.59 25.92 -13.26
CA ARG A 144 14.10 24.70 -12.62
C ARG A 144 13.76 24.70 -11.14
N SER A 145 13.70 23.50 -10.57
CA SER A 145 13.39 23.28 -9.16
C SER A 145 14.46 22.39 -8.54
N TYR A 146 15.06 22.86 -7.45
CA TYR A 146 16.22 22.27 -6.80
C TYR A 146 15.84 21.82 -5.38
N LYS A 147 16.33 20.67 -4.93
CA LYS A 147 16.16 20.17 -3.56
C LYS A 147 17.10 20.91 -2.62
N ILE A 148 16.79 20.89 -1.32
CA ILE A 148 17.68 21.42 -0.28
C ILE A 148 19.05 20.73 -0.37
N GLY A 149 20.12 21.54 -0.45
CA GLY A 149 21.49 21.08 -0.65
C GLY A 149 21.93 20.97 -2.12
N ASP A 150 21.02 20.98 -3.09
CA ASP A 150 21.40 20.99 -4.51
C ASP A 150 22.15 22.27 -4.87
N THR A 151 23.15 22.14 -5.73
CA THR A 151 23.92 23.27 -6.28
C THR A 151 23.76 23.39 -7.79
N TRP A 152 23.59 24.60 -8.31
CA TRP A 152 23.52 24.88 -9.75
C TRP A 152 24.38 26.08 -10.15
N ARG A 153 24.55 26.26 -11.46
CA ARG A 153 25.29 27.38 -12.04
C ARG A 153 24.36 28.26 -12.86
N ARG A 154 24.48 29.57 -12.68
CA ARG A 154 23.81 30.59 -13.51
C ARG A 154 24.81 31.72 -13.86
N PRO A 155 24.69 32.40 -15.00
CA PRO A 155 25.44 33.63 -15.23
C PRO A 155 25.01 34.72 -14.24
N HIS A 156 25.91 35.65 -13.91
CA HIS A 156 25.53 36.92 -13.31
C HIS A 156 24.61 37.70 -14.25
N GLU A 157 23.81 38.63 -13.72
CA GLU A 157 22.82 39.39 -14.52
C GLU A 157 23.47 40.22 -15.65
N THR A 158 24.70 40.67 -15.44
CA THR A 158 25.54 41.35 -16.44
C THR A 158 26.13 40.41 -17.50
N GLY A 159 26.27 39.11 -17.18
CA GLY A 159 26.82 38.07 -18.05
C GLY A 159 28.32 37.79 -17.90
N ASP A 160 29.09 38.69 -17.27
CA ASP A 160 30.56 38.66 -17.27
C ASP A 160 31.20 37.52 -16.47
N TYR A 161 30.47 36.90 -15.54
CA TYR A 161 30.98 35.81 -14.71
C TYR A 161 29.87 34.83 -14.28
N MET A 162 30.28 33.61 -13.92
CA MET A 162 29.39 32.55 -13.46
C MET A 162 29.25 32.56 -11.94
N LEU A 163 28.03 32.33 -11.47
CA LEU A 163 27.69 32.12 -10.08
C LEU A 163 27.52 30.62 -9.80
N ASP A 164 28.05 30.15 -8.67
CA ASP A 164 27.69 28.87 -8.07
C ASP A 164 26.63 29.11 -6.98
N CYS A 165 25.45 28.50 -7.14
CA CYS A 165 24.28 28.68 -6.29
C CYS A 165 23.97 27.41 -5.49
N VAL A 166 23.30 27.54 -4.34
CA VAL A 166 22.87 26.44 -3.46
C VAL A 166 21.47 26.69 -2.90
N CYS A 167 20.64 25.64 -2.85
CA CYS A 167 19.33 25.68 -2.21
C CYS A 167 19.45 25.46 -0.70
N LEU A 168 18.98 26.43 0.09
CA LEU A 168 18.95 26.37 1.56
C LEU A 168 17.59 25.91 2.09
N GLY A 169 16.50 26.28 1.41
CA GLY A 169 15.17 25.77 1.70
C GLY A 169 14.62 26.14 3.09
N ASN A 170 14.92 27.35 3.59
CA ASN A 170 14.49 27.89 4.89
C ASN A 170 12.94 28.11 4.98
N GLY A 171 12.13 27.07 4.80
CA GLY A 171 10.66 27.09 4.79
C GLY A 171 10.00 27.80 3.59
N LYS A 172 10.76 28.60 2.83
CA LYS A 172 10.28 29.47 1.73
C LYS A 172 11.01 29.26 0.39
N GLY A 173 11.78 28.18 0.25
CA GLY A 173 12.61 27.95 -0.94
C GLY A 173 13.80 28.90 -1.09
N GLU A 174 14.39 29.35 0.03
CA GLU A 174 15.53 30.27 0.03
C GLU A 174 16.79 29.65 -0.59
N TRP A 175 17.53 30.43 -1.38
CA TRP A 175 18.78 30.04 -2.01
C TRP A 175 19.79 31.18 -2.02
N THR A 176 21.07 30.86 -2.19
CA THR A 176 22.15 31.84 -2.25
C THR A 176 23.14 31.49 -3.36
N CYS A 177 23.86 32.49 -3.88
CA CYS A 177 24.82 32.37 -4.97
C CYS A 177 26.11 33.12 -4.65
N LYS A 178 27.25 32.53 -5.01
CA LYS A 178 28.58 33.16 -4.89
C LYS A 178 29.30 33.20 -6.24
N PRO A 179 30.14 34.23 -6.51
CA PRO A 179 31.01 34.23 -7.68
C PRO A 179 31.88 32.98 -7.71
N ARG A 180 31.87 32.26 -8.83
CA ARG A 180 32.79 31.15 -9.04
C ARG A 180 34.18 31.72 -9.25
N SER A 181 35.14 31.34 -8.41
CA SER A 181 36.54 31.69 -8.61
C SER A 181 37.08 30.99 -9.84
N VAL A 182 36.95 31.65 -11.00
CA VAL A 182 37.80 31.35 -12.15
C VAL A 182 39.21 31.70 -11.71
N ALA A 183 40.04 30.69 -11.44
CA ALA A 183 41.48 30.91 -11.29
C ALA A 183 41.92 31.61 -12.57
N MET A 184 42.26 32.89 -12.45
CA MET A 184 42.53 33.76 -13.59
C MET A 184 43.92 33.40 -14.10
N THR A 185 44.01 32.29 -14.85
CA THR A 185 45.26 31.75 -15.38
C THR A 185 45.96 32.88 -16.12
N THR A 186 47.05 33.37 -15.53
CA THR A 186 47.61 34.67 -15.87
C THR A 186 48.03 34.64 -17.33
N ARG A 187 47.21 35.22 -18.21
CA ARG A 187 47.65 35.62 -19.54
C ARG A 187 48.60 36.79 -19.34
N VAL A 188 49.85 36.46 -19.01
CA VAL A 188 51.00 37.31 -19.29
C VAL A 188 51.10 37.39 -20.81
N ALA A 189 50.26 38.21 -21.40
CA ALA A 189 50.44 38.71 -22.75
C ALA A 189 51.75 39.51 -22.70
N ARG A 190 52.86 38.85 -23.07
CA ARG A 190 54.15 39.52 -23.24
C ARG A 190 53.93 40.64 -24.25
N LEU A 191 53.93 41.88 -23.76
CA LEU A 191 54.07 43.08 -24.57
C LEU A 191 55.45 43.03 -25.23
N THR A 192 55.55 42.36 -26.37
CA THR A 192 56.75 42.41 -27.22
C THR A 192 56.81 43.78 -27.89
N TRP A 193 57.30 44.76 -27.15
CA TRP A 193 57.82 46.00 -27.70
C TRP A 193 58.96 45.67 -28.67
N TRP A 194 58.67 45.71 -29.97
CA TRP A 194 59.69 45.87 -31.00
C TRP A 194 59.54 47.28 -31.56
N GLY A 195 60.44 48.16 -31.10
CA GLY A 195 60.45 49.57 -31.49
C GLY A 195 60.76 49.75 -32.97
N ARG A 196 60.22 50.81 -33.56
CA ARG A 196 60.63 51.31 -34.88
C ARG A 196 62.12 51.70 -34.88
N PRO A 197 62.92 51.24 -35.84
CA PRO A 197 64.09 51.98 -36.32
C PRO A 197 63.65 52.91 -37.46
N GLY A 198 64.06 54.18 -37.42
CA GLY A 198 63.76 55.14 -38.49
C GLY A 198 64.49 54.80 -39.80
N ARG A 199 63.84 55.00 -40.95
CA ARG A 199 64.50 54.92 -42.26
C ARG A 199 64.93 56.33 -42.68
N ASN A 200 66.25 56.50 -42.87
CA ASN A 200 66.88 57.78 -43.20
C ASN A 200 66.67 58.17 -44.67
N ARG A 201 66.94 59.46 -44.96
CA ARG A 201 66.93 60.08 -46.29
C ARG A 201 67.59 59.25 -47.40
N THR A 202 67.03 59.30 -48.61
CA THR A 202 67.80 59.51 -49.84
C THR A 202 67.10 60.53 -50.73
N LYS A 203 67.92 61.29 -51.48
CA LYS A 203 67.54 62.44 -52.31
C LYS A 203 67.84 62.07 -53.77
N ALA A 204 66.84 62.18 -54.64
CA ALA A 204 66.95 62.17 -56.09
C ALA A 204 65.71 62.91 -56.62
N GLY A 205 65.78 63.67 -57.71
CA GLY A 205 66.90 63.93 -58.61
C GLY A 205 66.33 64.66 -59.81
#